data_AF-A0A1G6Z854-F1
#
_entry.id   AF-A0A1G6Z854-F1
#
_cell.length_a   1.000
_cell.length_b   1.000
_cell.length_c   1.000
_cell.angle_alpha   90.00
_cell.angle_beta   90.00
_cell.angle_gamma   90.00
#
_symmetry.space_group_name_H-M   'P 1'
#
loop_
_entity.id
_entity.type
_entity.pdbx_description
1 polymer ?
#
loop_
_entity_poly.entity_id
_entity_poly.type
_entity_poly.pdbx_seq_one_letter_code
_entity_poly.pdbx_strand_id
1 'polypeptide(L)'
;MMIRDQFKDQSYFDKYLAEEDRKIKKFKHGISIVIEQRGAEDPGVRNGFISLTNYKFNKLRAMYSAGCSIAEIRDFFHEVIDSIEHSWDGGHYVKMLWMLSIGVMLNIEDEQFARLERLVRKYDLHDSLIEFLIQGKKERTRTIKENLLFEDPYANLVEVIQTDGETNQIEKMKTYLEKYWYKGHRDAGWYDSHKHRDDIYSGYWSFESGAIVKILGLDDSSLKNVPYYPYDMVHYND
;
A
#
# COMPACT_ATOMS: atom_id res chain seq x y z
N MET A 1 -2.37 -22.88 1.35
CA MET A 1 -1.72 -21.55 1.31
C MET A 1 -1.19 -21.27 2.71
N MET A 2 0.06 -20.82 2.86
CA MET A 2 0.58 -20.47 4.19
C MET A 2 0.24 -19.02 4.46
N ILE A 3 -0.45 -18.77 5.57
CA ILE A 3 -0.79 -17.42 6.01
C ILE A 3 0.48 -16.62 6.31
N ARG A 4 0.52 -15.35 5.89
CA ARG A 4 1.64 -14.43 6.16
C ARG A 4 1.44 -13.61 7.44
N ASP A 5 0.18 -13.38 7.81
CA ASP A 5 -0.19 -12.66 9.02
C ASP A 5 0.18 -13.43 10.30
N GLN A 6 0.52 -12.69 11.37
CA GLN A 6 0.90 -13.25 12.68
C GLN A 6 -0.18 -13.07 13.76
N PHE A 7 -1.22 -12.25 13.51
CA PHE A 7 -2.22 -11.87 14.51
C PHE A 7 -3.56 -12.58 14.31
N LYS A 8 -3.92 -12.90 13.07
CA LYS A 8 -5.15 -13.61 12.72
C LYS A 8 -4.84 -14.86 11.90
N ASP A 9 -5.76 -15.82 11.94
CA ASP A 9 -5.63 -17.11 11.25
C ASP A 9 -6.30 -17.11 9.88
N GLN A 10 -6.18 -18.25 9.17
CA GLN A 10 -6.78 -18.42 7.86
C GLN A 10 -8.30 -18.24 7.89
N SER A 11 -8.98 -18.76 8.93
CA SER A 11 -10.44 -18.68 9.04
C SER A 11 -10.92 -17.23 9.14
N TYR A 12 -10.17 -16.38 9.84
CA TYR A 12 -10.44 -14.95 9.90
C TYR A 12 -10.37 -14.31 8.51
N PHE A 13 -9.28 -14.53 7.79
CA PHE A 13 -9.09 -13.90 6.48
C PHE A 13 -10.03 -14.45 5.41
N ASP A 14 -10.39 -15.73 5.44
CA ASP A 14 -11.39 -16.29 4.53
C ASP A 14 -12.74 -15.57 4.70
N LYS A 15 -13.17 -15.36 5.95
CA LYS A 15 -14.38 -14.59 6.26
C LYS A 15 -14.25 -13.12 5.86
N TYR A 16 -13.11 -12.50 6.17
CA TYR A 16 -12.85 -11.09 5.86
C TYR A 16 -12.90 -10.84 4.34
N LEU A 17 -12.21 -11.65 3.55
CA LEU A 17 -12.15 -11.54 2.10
C LEU A 17 -13.54 -11.75 1.47
N ALA A 18 -14.29 -12.75 1.93
CA ALA A 18 -15.66 -12.98 1.46
C ALA A 18 -16.58 -11.77 1.74
N GLU A 19 -16.42 -11.14 2.92
CA GLU A 19 -17.20 -9.96 3.29
C GLU A 19 -16.79 -8.72 2.49
N GLU A 20 -15.49 -8.51 2.23
CA GLU A 20 -15.01 -7.45 1.35
C GLU A 20 -15.51 -7.65 -0.10
N ASP A 21 -15.51 -8.88 -0.61
CA ASP A 21 -16.08 -9.19 -1.94
C ASP A 21 -17.56 -8.86 -2.03
N ARG A 22 -18.33 -9.19 -0.98
CA ARG A 22 -19.75 -8.83 -0.89
C ARG A 22 -19.95 -7.32 -0.91
N LYS A 23 -19.15 -6.56 -0.14
CA LYS A 23 -19.21 -5.09 -0.10
C LYS A 23 -18.80 -4.48 -1.44
N ILE A 24 -17.72 -4.95 -2.06
CA ILE A 24 -17.24 -4.50 -3.38
C ILE A 24 -18.33 -4.70 -4.42
N LYS A 25 -18.95 -5.89 -4.48
CA LYS A 25 -20.04 -6.17 -5.43
C LYS A 25 -21.24 -5.26 -5.20
N LYS A 26 -21.64 -5.06 -3.94
CA LYS A 26 -22.75 -4.17 -3.57
C LYS A 26 -22.49 -2.72 -4.01
N PHE A 27 -21.30 -2.19 -3.74
CA PHE A 27 -20.97 -0.80 -4.08
C PHE A 27 -20.77 -0.60 -5.59
N LYS A 28 -20.15 -1.54 -6.30
CA LYS A 28 -20.09 -1.50 -7.77
C LYS A 28 -21.49 -1.39 -8.39
N HIS A 29 -22.43 -2.22 -7.93
CA HIS A 29 -23.82 -2.18 -8.40
C HIS A 29 -24.56 -0.90 -8.00
N GLY A 30 -24.36 -0.43 -6.76
CA GLY A 30 -24.98 0.83 -6.32
C GLY A 30 -24.50 2.03 -7.13
N ILE A 31 -23.20 2.11 -7.43
CA ILE A 31 -22.63 3.16 -8.27
C ILE A 31 -23.23 3.12 -9.67
N SER A 32 -23.35 1.93 -10.30
CA SER A 32 -23.92 1.82 -11.65
C SER A 32 -25.37 2.31 -11.70
N ILE A 33 -26.18 2.00 -10.68
CA ILE A 33 -27.57 2.48 -10.58
C ILE A 33 -27.60 4.02 -10.48
N VAL A 34 -26.75 4.61 -9.63
CA VAL A 34 -26.71 6.07 -9.48
C VAL A 34 -26.32 6.74 -10.79
N ILE A 35 -25.32 6.20 -11.50
CA ILE A 35 -24.90 6.72 -12.81
C ILE A 35 -26.05 6.67 -13.82
N GLU A 36 -26.77 5.53 -13.90
CA GLU A 36 -27.88 5.35 -14.83
C GLU A 36 -29.05 6.31 -14.54
N GLN A 37 -29.37 6.51 -13.26
CA GLN A 37 -30.54 7.29 -12.86
C GLN A 37 -30.27 8.80 -12.75
N ARG A 38 -29.04 9.18 -12.38
CA ARG A 38 -28.69 10.55 -11.95
C ARG A 38 -27.47 11.13 -12.67
N GLY A 39 -26.79 10.35 -13.50
CA GLY A 39 -25.61 10.76 -14.26
C GLY A 39 -24.28 10.54 -13.54
N ALA A 40 -23.19 10.52 -14.32
CA ALA A 40 -21.85 10.23 -13.83
C ALA A 40 -21.28 11.31 -12.88
N GLU A 41 -21.72 12.55 -13.05
CA GLU A 41 -21.25 13.70 -12.25
C GLU A 41 -22.00 13.84 -10.90
N ASP A 42 -22.92 12.93 -10.59
CA ASP A 42 -23.66 13.00 -9.33
C ASP A 42 -22.70 12.81 -8.12
N PRO A 43 -22.77 13.63 -7.07
CA PRO A 43 -21.90 13.49 -5.89
C PRO A 43 -21.96 12.11 -5.23
N GLY A 44 -23.08 11.41 -5.36
CA GLY A 44 -23.26 10.03 -4.88
C GLY A 44 -22.32 9.03 -5.58
N VAL A 45 -21.94 9.28 -6.84
CA VAL A 45 -20.98 8.45 -7.59
C VAL A 45 -19.61 8.55 -6.95
N ARG A 46 -19.10 9.77 -6.70
CA ARG A 46 -17.81 9.98 -6.02
C ARG A 46 -17.79 9.35 -4.63
N ASN A 47 -18.84 9.56 -3.82
CA ASN A 47 -18.95 8.95 -2.49
C ASN A 47 -18.98 7.42 -2.54
N GLY A 48 -19.65 6.86 -3.55
CA GLY A 48 -19.64 5.44 -3.83
C GLY A 48 -18.23 4.93 -4.14
N PHE A 49 -17.49 5.63 -5.00
CA PHE A 49 -16.10 5.29 -5.33
C PHE A 49 -15.17 5.40 -4.12
N ILE A 50 -15.32 6.40 -3.24
CA ILE A 50 -14.53 6.50 -2.01
C ILE A 50 -14.68 5.22 -1.16
N SER A 51 -15.92 4.77 -0.99
CA SER A 51 -16.21 3.54 -0.23
C SER A 51 -15.67 2.29 -0.96
N LEU A 52 -15.90 2.20 -2.27
CA LEU A 52 -15.43 1.10 -3.10
C LEU A 52 -13.90 0.97 -3.05
N THR A 53 -13.16 2.08 -3.16
CA THR A 53 -11.70 2.12 -3.05
C THR A 53 -11.24 1.66 -1.67
N ASN A 54 -11.93 2.06 -0.59
CA ASN A 54 -11.58 1.59 0.75
C ASN A 54 -11.72 0.08 0.89
N TYR A 55 -12.82 -0.51 0.39
CA TYR A 55 -13.01 -1.96 0.44
C TYR A 55 -12.00 -2.71 -0.44
N LYS A 56 -11.78 -2.23 -1.67
CA LYS A 56 -10.76 -2.80 -2.57
C LYS A 56 -9.36 -2.73 -1.96
N PHE A 57 -8.98 -1.60 -1.37
CA PHE A 57 -7.68 -1.42 -0.74
C PHE A 57 -7.50 -2.31 0.49
N ASN A 58 -8.55 -2.44 1.32
CA ASN A 58 -8.54 -3.36 2.46
C ASN A 58 -8.45 -4.82 2.01
N LYS A 59 -9.20 -5.21 0.98
CA LYS A 59 -9.11 -6.54 0.37
C LYS A 59 -7.70 -6.82 -0.14
N LEU A 60 -7.08 -5.89 -0.87
CA LEU A 60 -5.72 -6.03 -1.40
C LEU A 60 -4.71 -6.36 -0.28
N ARG A 61 -4.76 -5.61 0.82
CA ARG A 61 -3.92 -5.86 2.00
C ARG A 61 -4.21 -7.21 2.66
N ALA A 62 -5.49 -7.52 2.83
CA ALA A 62 -5.94 -8.78 3.40
C ALA A 62 -5.55 -9.98 2.54
N MET A 63 -5.53 -9.87 1.21
CA MET A 63 -5.05 -10.91 0.30
C MET A 63 -3.58 -11.23 0.58
N TYR A 64 -2.74 -10.21 0.77
CA TYR A 64 -1.35 -10.41 1.14
C TYR A 64 -1.22 -11.14 2.48
N SER A 65 -1.92 -10.66 3.52
CA SER A 65 -1.98 -11.30 4.85
C SER A 65 -2.46 -12.75 4.80
N ALA A 66 -3.52 -13.03 4.04
CA ALA A 66 -4.12 -14.35 3.90
C ALA A 66 -3.21 -15.36 3.22
N GLY A 67 -2.15 -14.90 2.57
CA GLY A 67 -1.21 -15.75 1.84
C GLY A 67 -1.48 -15.87 0.35
N CYS A 68 -2.40 -15.07 -0.23
CA CYS A 68 -2.78 -15.16 -1.66
C CYS A 68 -1.53 -15.10 -2.55
N SER A 69 -1.56 -15.75 -3.71
CA SER A 69 -0.42 -15.67 -4.60
C SER A 69 -0.20 -14.21 -5.03
N ILE A 70 1.05 -13.81 -5.20
CA ILE A 70 1.36 -12.43 -5.57
C ILE A 70 0.82 -12.10 -6.97
N ALA A 71 0.70 -13.10 -7.85
CA ALA A 71 0.02 -12.97 -9.14
C ALA A 71 -1.46 -12.58 -8.99
N GLU A 72 -2.22 -13.24 -8.11
CA GLU A 72 -3.62 -12.87 -7.84
C GLU A 72 -3.73 -11.46 -7.24
N ILE A 73 -2.79 -11.07 -6.37
CA ILE A 73 -2.75 -9.72 -5.79
C ILE A 73 -2.49 -8.68 -6.88
N ARG A 74 -1.56 -8.95 -7.81
CA ARG A 74 -1.25 -8.09 -8.95
C ARG A 74 -2.45 -7.92 -9.88
N ASP A 75 -3.13 -9.00 -10.23
CA ASP A 75 -4.32 -8.94 -11.08
C ASP A 75 -5.42 -8.09 -10.45
N PHE A 76 -5.62 -8.23 -9.13
CA PHE A 76 -6.58 -7.42 -8.39
C PHE A 76 -6.13 -5.96 -8.20
N PHE A 77 -4.82 -5.68 -8.22
CA PHE A 77 -4.29 -4.33 -8.00
C PHE A 77 -4.79 -3.32 -9.04
N HIS A 78 -4.95 -3.74 -10.30
CA HIS A 78 -5.49 -2.89 -11.37
C HIS A 78 -6.91 -2.40 -11.05
N GLU A 79 -7.74 -3.27 -10.44
CA GLU A 79 -9.06 -2.86 -10.01
C GLU A 79 -9.01 -1.79 -8.91
N VAL A 80 -7.99 -1.81 -8.05
CA VAL A 80 -7.80 -0.80 -6.99
C VAL A 80 -7.42 0.54 -7.64
N ILE A 81 -6.52 0.52 -8.63
CA ILE A 81 -6.14 1.71 -9.42
C ILE A 81 -7.37 2.32 -10.11
N ASP A 82 -8.23 1.49 -10.71
CA ASP A 82 -9.46 2.00 -11.34
C ASP A 82 -10.34 2.77 -10.35
N SER A 83 -10.50 2.25 -9.14
CA SER A 83 -11.34 2.91 -8.12
C SER A 83 -10.68 4.17 -7.53
N ILE A 84 -9.36 4.16 -7.34
CA ILE A 84 -8.66 5.30 -6.72
C ILE A 84 -8.66 6.53 -7.63
N GLU A 85 -8.59 6.35 -8.96
CA GLU A 85 -8.69 7.47 -9.92
C GLU A 85 -9.99 8.28 -9.81
N HIS A 86 -11.08 7.63 -9.38
CA HIS A 86 -12.39 8.27 -9.25
C HIS A 86 -12.63 8.88 -7.85
N SER A 87 -11.79 8.57 -6.86
CA SER A 87 -12.09 8.85 -5.46
C SER A 87 -11.02 9.62 -4.71
N TRP A 88 -9.75 9.48 -5.09
CA TRP A 88 -8.66 10.11 -4.36
C TRP A 88 -8.58 11.60 -4.66
N ASP A 89 -8.43 12.38 -3.60
CA ASP A 89 -8.51 13.84 -3.63
C ASP A 89 -7.29 14.54 -3.05
N GLY A 90 -6.15 13.84 -3.02
CA GLY A 90 -4.92 14.31 -2.38
C GLY A 90 -4.82 13.97 -0.89
N GLY A 91 -5.91 13.56 -0.25
CA GLY A 91 -5.91 13.13 1.15
C GLY A 91 -5.32 11.75 1.40
N HIS A 92 -5.36 11.28 2.65
CA HIS A 92 -4.95 9.91 3.04
C HIS A 92 -3.57 9.48 2.52
N TYR A 93 -2.54 10.27 2.85
CA TYR A 93 -1.14 10.07 2.44
C TYR A 93 -0.68 8.61 2.40
N VAL A 94 -0.86 7.87 3.51
CA VAL A 94 -0.44 6.46 3.66
C VAL A 94 -1.02 5.56 2.56
N LYS A 95 -2.25 5.83 2.10
CA LYS A 95 -2.87 5.05 1.02
C LYS A 95 -2.12 5.24 -0.29
N MET A 96 -1.82 6.48 -0.67
CA MET A 96 -1.08 6.75 -1.91
C MET A 96 0.36 6.24 -1.81
N LEU A 97 1.01 6.41 -0.65
CA LEU A 97 2.32 5.85 -0.36
C LEU A 97 2.33 4.33 -0.64
N TRP A 98 1.42 3.59 -0.02
CA TRP A 98 1.32 2.14 -0.19
C TRP A 98 0.93 1.72 -1.62
N MET A 99 0.04 2.47 -2.30
CA MET A 99 -0.29 2.18 -3.71
C MET A 99 0.95 2.29 -4.60
N LEU A 100 1.75 3.35 -4.46
CA LEU A 100 2.99 3.50 -5.22
C LEU A 100 3.99 2.39 -4.85
N SER A 101 4.16 2.10 -3.57
CA SER A 101 5.07 1.05 -3.10
C SER A 101 4.71 -0.34 -3.63
N ILE A 102 3.42 -0.71 -3.59
CA ILE A 102 2.92 -1.96 -4.14
C ILE A 102 3.14 -1.99 -5.67
N GLY A 103 2.87 -0.89 -6.36
CA GLY A 103 3.13 -0.78 -7.80
C GLY A 103 4.60 -1.00 -8.17
N VAL A 104 5.52 -0.48 -7.35
CA VAL A 104 6.97 -0.74 -7.50
C VAL A 104 7.29 -2.22 -7.31
N MET A 105 6.88 -2.81 -6.18
CA MET A 105 7.24 -4.20 -5.85
C MET A 105 6.67 -5.21 -6.84
N LEU A 106 5.43 -5.00 -7.27
CA LEU A 106 4.74 -5.87 -8.24
C LEU A 106 5.21 -5.68 -9.69
N ASN A 107 6.10 -4.70 -9.94
CA ASN A 107 6.55 -4.31 -11.27
C ASN A 107 5.37 -4.17 -12.26
N ILE A 108 4.38 -3.37 -11.89
CA ILE A 108 3.21 -3.13 -12.76
C ILE A 108 3.63 -2.33 -14.00
N GLU A 109 2.81 -2.43 -15.04
CA GLU A 109 3.01 -1.76 -16.31
C GLU A 109 3.11 -0.23 -16.11
N ASP A 110 4.01 0.41 -16.86
CA ASP A 110 4.26 1.86 -16.72
C ASP A 110 3.01 2.69 -16.96
N GLU A 111 2.11 2.25 -17.84
CA GLU A 111 0.82 2.91 -18.07
C GLU A 111 -0.06 2.89 -16.82
N GLN A 112 -0.12 1.74 -16.12
CA GLN A 112 -0.88 1.61 -14.87
C GLN A 112 -0.24 2.44 -13.76
N PHE A 113 1.09 2.43 -13.65
CA PHE A 113 1.80 3.23 -12.66
C PHE A 113 1.63 4.73 -12.90
N ALA A 114 1.66 5.17 -14.16
CA ALA A 114 1.47 6.57 -14.54
C ALA A 114 0.09 7.11 -14.13
N ARG A 115 -0.94 6.26 -13.97
CA ARG A 115 -2.24 6.66 -13.43
C ARG A 115 -2.12 7.19 -12.00
N LEU A 116 -1.35 6.50 -11.15
CA LEU A 116 -1.09 6.93 -9.77
C LEU A 116 -0.25 8.21 -9.74
N GLU A 117 0.80 8.29 -10.56
CA GLU A 117 1.60 9.52 -10.67
C GLU A 117 0.74 10.71 -11.10
N ARG A 118 -0.14 10.56 -12.10
CA ARG A 118 -1.04 11.64 -12.53
C ARG A 118 -1.91 12.15 -11.39
N LEU A 119 -2.38 11.26 -10.50
CA LEU A 119 -3.11 11.67 -9.31
C LEU A 119 -2.22 12.52 -8.39
N VAL A 120 -1.02 12.05 -8.04
CA VAL A 120 -0.05 12.81 -7.22
C VAL A 120 0.19 14.21 -7.79
N ARG A 121 0.39 14.32 -9.11
CA ARG A 121 0.58 15.61 -9.80
C ARG A 121 -0.68 16.47 -9.80
N LYS A 122 -1.86 15.88 -10.04
CA LYS A 122 -3.15 16.59 -10.08
C LYS A 122 -3.47 17.26 -8.74
N TYR A 123 -3.11 16.63 -7.63
CA TYR A 123 -3.37 17.12 -6.28
C TYR A 123 -2.15 17.79 -5.63
N ASP A 124 -1.10 18.07 -6.41
CA ASP A 124 0.07 18.83 -5.98
C ASP A 124 0.74 18.29 -4.68
N LEU A 125 0.78 16.95 -4.56
CA LEU A 125 1.35 16.29 -3.40
C LEU A 125 2.88 16.28 -3.48
N HIS A 126 3.52 17.23 -2.80
CA HIS A 126 4.99 17.36 -2.72
C HIS A 126 5.54 16.66 -1.49
N ASP A 127 6.06 15.44 -1.68
CA ASP A 127 6.70 14.67 -0.61
C ASP A 127 7.88 13.87 -1.16
N SER A 128 9.01 13.89 -0.46
CA SER A 128 10.25 13.30 -0.97
C SER A 128 10.21 11.78 -1.04
N LEU A 129 9.45 11.12 -0.16
CA LEU A 129 9.31 9.67 -0.19
C LEU A 129 8.41 9.24 -1.36
N ILE A 130 7.33 9.97 -1.62
CA ILE A 130 6.48 9.78 -2.80
C ILE A 130 7.29 9.98 -4.09
N GLU A 131 8.09 11.06 -4.17
CA GLU A 131 8.95 11.29 -5.33
C GLU A 131 10.00 10.20 -5.50
N PHE A 132 10.62 9.73 -4.42
CA PHE A 132 11.59 8.64 -4.47
C PHE A 132 10.98 7.37 -5.09
N LEU A 133 9.76 6.99 -4.70
CA LEU A 133 9.06 5.83 -5.28
C LEU A 133 8.77 6.00 -6.78
N ILE A 134 8.31 7.19 -7.18
CA ILE A 134 7.98 7.48 -8.59
C ILE A 134 9.25 7.46 -9.46
N GLN A 135 10.32 8.12 -9.02
CA GLN A 135 11.56 8.17 -9.78
C GLN A 135 12.32 6.84 -9.76
N GLY A 136 12.24 6.10 -8.64
CA GLY A 136 12.80 4.77 -8.51
C GLY A 136 12.15 3.76 -9.46
N LYS A 137 10.82 3.77 -9.59
CA LYS A 137 10.11 2.94 -10.59
C LYS A 137 10.55 3.23 -12.03
N LYS A 138 10.92 4.47 -12.31
CA LYS A 138 11.40 4.92 -13.63
C LYS A 138 12.89 4.73 -13.82
N GLU A 139 13.59 4.14 -12.85
CA GLU A 139 15.04 3.97 -12.84
C GLU A 139 15.82 5.28 -13.01
N ARG A 140 15.23 6.41 -12.59
CA ARG A 140 15.81 7.76 -12.79
C ARG A 140 16.69 8.21 -11.65
N THR A 141 16.33 7.89 -10.40
CA THR A 141 17.15 8.20 -9.25
C THR A 141 16.99 7.16 -8.14
N ARG A 142 18.04 7.04 -7.33
CA ARG A 142 18.09 6.28 -6.08
C ARG A 142 18.40 7.18 -4.87
N THR A 143 18.33 8.49 -5.06
CA THR A 143 18.54 9.49 -4.00
C THR A 143 17.23 10.14 -3.59
N ILE A 144 17.18 10.59 -2.34
CA ILE A 144 16.01 11.24 -1.74
C ILE A 144 16.39 12.64 -1.23
N LYS A 145 15.43 13.56 -1.27
CA LYS A 145 15.52 14.89 -0.65
C LYS A 145 14.92 14.87 0.76
N GLU A 146 15.14 15.91 1.55
CA GLU A 146 14.70 15.96 2.96
C GLU A 146 13.35 16.67 3.19
N ASN A 147 12.52 16.80 2.15
CA ASN A 147 11.19 17.42 2.30
C ASN A 147 10.11 16.36 2.50
N LEU A 148 9.78 16.05 3.77
CA LEU A 148 8.72 15.12 4.13
C LEU A 148 7.49 15.88 4.65
N LEU A 149 6.30 15.47 4.23
CA LEU A 149 5.04 15.94 4.82
C LEU A 149 4.78 15.33 6.20
N PHE A 150 5.34 14.14 6.45
CA PHE A 150 5.19 13.39 7.70
C PHE A 150 6.58 12.90 8.13
N GLU A 151 7.15 13.50 9.17
CA GLU A 151 8.48 13.12 9.66
C GLU A 151 8.45 11.83 10.49
N ASP A 152 7.46 11.65 11.37
CA ASP A 152 7.29 10.40 12.13
C ASP A 152 6.29 9.49 11.38
N PRO A 153 6.67 8.24 11.01
CA PRO A 153 7.97 7.59 11.21
C PRO A 153 8.98 7.76 10.05
N TYR A 154 8.61 8.44 8.95
CA TYR A 154 9.29 8.33 7.66
C TYR A 154 10.67 9.00 7.55
N ALA A 155 11.08 9.87 8.47
CA ALA A 155 12.44 10.43 8.52
C ALA A 155 13.50 9.31 8.65
N ASN A 156 13.19 8.22 9.35
CA ASN A 156 14.06 7.05 9.45
C ASN A 156 14.29 6.37 8.09
N LEU A 157 13.33 6.45 7.16
CA LEU A 157 13.50 5.89 5.81
C LEU A 157 14.40 6.77 4.94
N VAL A 158 14.37 8.09 5.13
CA VAL A 158 15.34 9.00 4.51
C VAL A 158 16.76 8.63 4.93
N GLU A 159 16.97 8.37 6.22
CA GLU A 159 18.27 7.89 6.70
C GLU A 159 18.68 6.56 6.06
N VAL A 160 17.77 5.60 5.91
CA VAL A 160 18.06 4.33 5.22
C VAL A 160 18.55 4.57 3.79
N ILE A 161 17.86 5.44 3.04
CA ILE A 161 18.18 5.72 1.64
C ILE A 161 19.52 6.46 1.51
N GLN A 162 19.83 7.38 2.42
CA GLN A 162 21.04 8.20 2.38
C GLN A 162 22.27 7.53 3.03
N THR A 163 22.09 6.44 3.77
CA THR A 163 23.20 5.76 4.44
C THR A 163 24.10 5.03 3.45
N ASP A 164 25.41 5.21 3.59
CA ASP A 164 26.39 4.48 2.80
C ASP A 164 26.57 3.03 3.28
N GLY A 165 26.62 2.13 2.31
CA GLY A 165 26.90 0.71 2.51
C GLY A 165 25.65 -0.12 2.80
N GLU A 166 25.43 -1.10 1.94
CA GLU A 166 24.25 -1.98 1.95
C GLU A 166 23.97 -2.61 3.32
N THR A 167 25.00 -3.11 4.02
CA THR A 167 24.85 -3.67 5.37
C THR A 167 24.26 -2.66 6.36
N ASN A 168 24.72 -1.41 6.34
CA ASN A 168 24.21 -0.37 7.23
C ASN A 168 22.78 0.03 6.87
N GLN A 169 22.46 0.08 5.57
CA GLN A 169 21.11 0.37 5.08
C GLN A 169 20.11 -0.69 5.55
N ILE A 170 20.47 -1.97 5.42
CA ILE A 170 19.64 -3.10 5.87
C ILE A 170 19.47 -3.11 7.39
N GLU A 171 20.52 -2.86 8.18
CA GLU A 171 20.41 -2.79 9.64
C GLU A 171 19.52 -1.61 10.11
N LYS A 172 19.60 -0.46 9.43
CA LYS A 172 18.69 0.67 9.68
C LYS A 172 17.26 0.33 9.26
N MET A 173 17.06 -0.33 8.13
CA MET A 173 15.72 -0.76 7.68
C MET A 173 15.09 -1.74 8.67
N LYS A 174 15.87 -2.71 9.16
CA LYS A 174 15.44 -3.63 10.22
C LYS A 174 15.03 -2.88 11.48
N THR A 175 15.86 -1.93 11.92
CA THR A 175 15.57 -1.08 13.08
C THR A 175 14.29 -0.28 12.89
N TYR A 176 14.08 0.28 11.70
CA TYR A 176 12.85 0.98 11.32
C TYR A 176 11.61 0.11 11.52
N LEU A 177 11.61 -1.10 10.94
CA LEU A 177 10.51 -2.04 11.02
C LEU A 177 10.20 -2.47 12.45
N GLU A 178 11.23 -2.82 13.23
CA GLU A 178 11.09 -3.35 14.58
C GLU A 178 10.67 -2.29 15.61
N LYS A 179 11.18 -1.05 15.49
CA LYS A 179 11.07 -0.04 16.55
C LYS A 179 10.15 1.13 16.21
N TYR A 180 10.08 1.51 14.93
CA TYR A 180 9.51 2.79 14.53
C TYR A 180 8.23 2.64 13.72
N TRP A 181 8.17 1.73 12.74
CA TRP A 181 7.05 1.65 11.81
C TRP A 181 5.68 1.53 12.50
N TYR A 182 5.47 0.50 13.34
CA TYR A 182 4.17 0.33 14.00
C TYR A 182 3.91 1.45 15.03
N LYS A 183 4.94 1.84 15.79
CA LYS A 183 4.81 2.83 16.86
C LYS A 183 4.51 4.24 16.33
N GLY A 184 5.09 4.63 15.20
CA GLY A 184 4.88 5.94 14.57
C GLY A 184 3.50 6.10 13.95
N HIS A 185 2.76 5.01 13.77
CA HIS A 185 1.39 5.02 13.25
C HIS A 185 0.31 4.93 14.34
N ARG A 186 0.61 5.32 15.58
CA ARG A 186 -0.35 5.27 16.71
C ARG A 186 -1.61 6.11 16.51
N ASP A 187 -1.52 7.15 15.69
CA ASP A 187 -2.63 8.03 15.32
C ASP A 187 -3.44 7.50 14.12
N ALA A 188 -2.95 6.48 13.43
CA ALA A 188 -3.63 5.90 12.28
C ALA A 188 -4.87 5.11 12.72
N GLY A 189 -5.99 5.29 12.01
CA GLY A 189 -7.25 4.60 12.34
C GLY A 189 -7.22 3.07 12.21
N TRP A 190 -6.15 2.50 11.64
CA TRP A 190 -5.92 1.04 11.59
C TRP A 190 -5.07 0.52 12.75
N TYR A 191 -4.46 1.40 13.55
CA TYR A 191 -3.64 1.01 14.70
C TYR A 191 -4.47 0.16 15.67
N ASP A 192 -3.89 -0.95 16.14
CA ASP A 192 -4.57 -1.91 17.03
C ASP A 192 -5.90 -2.51 16.50
N SER A 193 -6.24 -2.34 15.22
CA SER A 193 -7.43 -2.95 14.61
C SER A 193 -7.51 -4.48 14.78
N HIS A 194 -6.38 -5.19 14.92
CA HIS A 194 -6.36 -6.63 15.24
C HIS A 194 -7.00 -6.98 16.60
N LYS A 195 -7.04 -6.01 17.54
CA LYS A 195 -7.67 -6.13 18.87
C LYS A 195 -9.14 -5.74 18.86
N HIS A 196 -9.65 -5.18 17.76
CA HIS A 196 -11.02 -4.75 17.66
C HIS A 196 -11.98 -5.95 17.62
N ARG A 197 -13.19 -5.77 18.16
CA ARG A 197 -14.22 -6.83 18.20
C ARG A 197 -14.81 -7.14 16.82
N ASP A 198 -14.85 -6.13 15.95
CA ASP A 198 -15.35 -6.25 14.60
C ASP A 198 -14.20 -6.64 13.67
N ASP A 199 -14.51 -7.40 12.62
CA ASP A 199 -13.52 -7.90 11.65
C ASP A 199 -13.05 -6.77 10.72
N ILE A 200 -12.21 -5.86 11.24
CA ILE A 200 -11.70 -4.67 10.52
C ILE A 200 -10.19 -4.70 10.25
N TYR A 201 -9.50 -5.76 10.66
CA TYR A 201 -8.05 -5.90 10.50
C TYR A 201 -7.70 -6.54 9.15
N SER A 202 -6.85 -5.87 8.37
CA SER A 202 -6.43 -6.32 7.04
C SER A 202 -4.92 -6.60 6.93
N GLY A 203 -4.24 -6.76 8.07
CA GLY A 203 -2.80 -6.97 8.12
C GLY A 203 -1.98 -5.73 8.41
N TYR A 204 -0.74 -5.92 8.85
CA TYR A 204 0.24 -4.85 9.09
C TYR A 204 1.47 -5.07 8.23
N TRP A 205 1.67 -4.19 7.24
CA TRP A 205 2.72 -4.32 6.24
C TRP A 205 3.28 -2.95 5.88
N SER A 206 4.60 -2.80 6.03
CA SER A 206 5.37 -1.63 5.58
C SER A 206 5.70 -1.80 4.10
N PHE A 207 4.74 -1.48 3.23
CA PHE A 207 4.93 -1.60 1.79
C PHE A 207 6.05 -0.65 1.30
N GLU A 208 6.15 0.53 1.90
CA GLU A 208 7.20 1.50 1.64
C GLU A 208 8.60 0.94 1.90
N SER A 209 8.81 0.15 2.96
CA SER A 209 10.08 -0.50 3.23
C SER A 209 10.46 -1.49 2.14
N GLY A 210 9.51 -2.32 1.70
CA GLY A 210 9.77 -3.30 0.63
C GLY A 210 10.10 -2.62 -0.70
N ALA A 211 9.37 -1.56 -1.06
CA ALA A 211 9.64 -0.81 -2.28
C ALA A 211 11.01 -0.10 -2.26
N ILE A 212 11.42 0.45 -1.11
CA ILE A 212 12.74 1.07 -0.95
C ILE A 212 13.85 0.04 -1.17
N VAL A 213 13.76 -1.12 -0.52
CA VAL A 213 14.74 -2.21 -0.70
C VAL A 213 14.84 -2.59 -2.18
N LYS A 214 13.70 -2.77 -2.86
CA LYS A 214 13.68 -3.15 -4.28
C LYS A 214 14.32 -2.09 -5.18
N ILE A 215 14.02 -0.80 -4.96
CA ILE A 215 14.59 0.32 -5.75
C ILE A 215 16.11 0.41 -5.57
N LEU A 216 16.57 0.22 -4.34
CA LEU A 216 17.99 0.27 -3.99
C LEU A 216 18.76 -0.99 -4.39
N GLY A 217 18.06 -2.11 -4.61
CA GLY A 217 18.67 -3.40 -4.98
C GLY A 217 19.49 -4.01 -3.83
N LEU A 218 19.01 -3.87 -2.59
CA LEU A 218 19.70 -4.37 -1.39
C LEU A 218 19.39 -5.86 -1.17
N ASP A 219 20.35 -6.65 -0.67
CA ASP A 219 20.09 -8.00 -0.14
C ASP A 219 19.32 -7.92 1.19
N ASP A 220 18.05 -8.27 1.11
CA ASP A 220 17.07 -8.25 2.20
C ASP A 220 16.82 -9.64 2.82
N SER A 221 17.68 -10.62 2.55
CA SER A 221 17.56 -11.96 3.11
C SER A 221 17.41 -11.96 4.64
N SER A 222 18.03 -11.00 5.33
CA SER A 222 17.95 -10.83 6.79
C SER A 222 16.62 -10.22 7.27
N LEU A 223 15.84 -9.61 6.37
CA LEU A 223 14.55 -8.98 6.66
C LEU A 223 13.37 -9.94 6.51
N LYS A 224 13.55 -11.14 5.94
CA LYS A 224 12.49 -12.11 5.64
C LYS A 224 11.52 -12.38 6.78
N ASN A 225 12.02 -12.46 8.02
CA ASN A 225 11.22 -12.74 9.21
C ASN A 225 11.04 -11.52 10.13
N VAL A 226 11.46 -10.34 9.67
CA VAL A 226 11.30 -9.09 10.43
C VAL A 226 9.83 -8.67 10.36
N PRO A 227 9.21 -8.27 11.48
CA PRO A 227 7.81 -7.84 11.51
C PRO A 227 7.50 -6.78 10.45
N TYR A 228 6.31 -6.89 9.85
CA TYR A 228 5.77 -5.95 8.87
C TYR A 228 6.48 -5.89 7.52
N TYR A 229 7.59 -6.61 7.32
CA TYR A 229 8.31 -6.61 6.05
C TYR A 229 7.60 -7.45 4.98
N PRO A 230 7.27 -6.90 3.80
CA PRO A 230 6.50 -7.61 2.77
C PRO A 230 7.41 -8.46 1.84
N TYR A 231 8.24 -9.34 2.42
CA TYR A 231 9.29 -10.11 1.71
C TYR A 231 8.81 -10.77 0.41
N ASP A 232 7.72 -11.54 0.46
CA ASP A 232 7.21 -12.26 -0.72
C ASP A 232 6.79 -11.33 -1.87
N MET A 233 6.39 -10.08 -1.57
CA MET A 233 6.01 -9.11 -2.59
C MET A 233 7.23 -8.43 -3.22
N VAL A 234 8.28 -8.19 -2.41
CA VAL A 234 9.56 -7.65 -2.88
C VAL A 234 10.15 -8.58 -3.93
N HIS A 235 10.12 -9.89 -3.68
CA HIS A 235 10.66 -10.92 -4.58
C HIS A 235 9.71 -11.40 -5.68
N TYR A 236 8.66 -10.64 -5.97
CA TYR A 236 7.80 -10.98 -7.09
C TYR A 236 8.51 -10.70 -8.42
N ASN A 237 8.56 -11.72 -9.28
CA ASN A 237 9.25 -11.74 -10.58
C ASN A 237 10.78 -11.60 -10.50
N ASP A 238 11.39 -11.89 -9.34
CA ASP A 238 12.84 -12.10 -9.22
C ASP A 238 13.26 -13.49 -9.76
#